data_AF-A0A8J2JZT3-F1
#
_entry.id   AF-A0A8J2JZT3-F1
#
_cell.length_a   1.000
_cell.length_b   1.000
_cell.length_c   1.000
_cell.angle_alpha   90.00
_cell.angle_beta   90.00
_cell.angle_gamma   90.00
#
_symmetry.space_group_name_H-M   'P 1'
#
loop_
_entity.id
_entity.type
_entity.pdbx_description
1 polymer ?
#
loop_
_entity_poly.entity_id
_entity_poly.type
_entity_poly.pdbx_seq_one_letter_code
_entity_poly.pdbx_strand_id
1 'polypeptide(L)'
;MSDDEPDYLSDEFLVQCIPNDVRPGLLYHAGQKRKHELLKQQEKDNVENRKKNKSQKQIEEERREQGLNTAIGADNKGFQMLQRMGFKPGTSIGLRSRESTSTSSSIKEPVPIVIKSDRKGLGEKTKKEETRAKIEEWKQRREQLADPNQYRNRIREDVIIKEINIDLKRAQSACKTLNAQNNVVEPPEIWFWPPVIKVKEDDEDEEDLEEEQNDSDEAKVEPPEQLQAVTRYLRSEYFYCIWCGTNYDNEEDLENSCPGNSRQEH
;
A
#
# COMPACT_ATOMS: atom_id res chain seq x y z
N MET A 1 34.67 -16.52 32.71
CA MET A 1 34.40 -15.26 31.98
C MET A 1 34.90 -15.52 30.57
N SER A 2 33.98 -15.57 29.62
CA SER A 2 34.17 -16.09 28.26
C SER A 2 35.03 -15.14 27.43
N ASP A 3 36.10 -15.68 26.85
CA ASP A 3 37.17 -14.99 26.12
C ASP A 3 36.88 -14.84 24.60
N ASP A 4 35.59 -14.94 24.22
CA ASP A 4 35.13 -15.02 22.81
C ASP A 4 34.35 -13.78 22.34
N GLU A 5 34.25 -12.72 23.15
CA GLU A 5 33.68 -11.44 22.67
C GLU A 5 34.79 -10.56 22.08
N PRO A 6 34.71 -10.18 20.79
CA PRO A 6 35.70 -9.30 20.19
C PRO A 6 35.70 -7.95 20.92
N ASP A 7 36.86 -7.57 21.45
CA ASP A 7 37.10 -6.31 22.15
C ASP A 7 36.53 -5.13 21.34
N TYR A 8 35.85 -4.20 22.01
CA TYR A 8 35.24 -3.01 21.42
C TYR A 8 36.26 -2.13 20.67
N LEU A 9 37.55 -2.33 20.92
CA LEU A 9 38.66 -1.66 20.22
C LEU A 9 39.39 -2.54 19.20
N SER A 10 38.84 -3.70 18.85
CA SER A 10 39.45 -4.61 17.88
C SER A 10 39.31 -4.10 16.43
N ASP A 11 40.35 -4.35 15.64
CA ASP A 11 40.46 -3.96 14.22
C ASP A 11 39.35 -4.58 13.34
N GLU A 12 38.66 -5.59 13.86
CA GLU A 12 37.58 -6.32 13.20
C GLU A 12 36.36 -5.43 12.96
N PHE A 13 36.09 -4.48 13.86
CA PHE A 13 35.02 -3.48 13.69
C PHE A 13 35.38 -2.43 12.62
N LEU A 14 36.66 -2.04 12.50
CA LEU A 14 37.10 -1.07 11.49
C LEU A 14 37.04 -1.66 10.08
N VAL A 15 37.42 -2.92 9.92
CA VAL A 15 37.35 -3.63 8.62
C VAL A 15 35.90 -3.78 8.15
N GLN A 16 34.94 -3.99 9.05
CA GLN A 16 33.50 -4.01 8.70
C GLN A 16 32.96 -2.65 8.26
N CYS A 17 33.53 -1.55 8.75
CA CYS A 17 33.07 -0.19 8.42
C CYS A 17 33.71 0.41 7.14
N ILE A 18 34.86 -0.11 6.66
CA ILE A 18 35.65 0.50 5.59
C ILE A 18 35.62 -0.25 4.22
N PRO A 19 34.85 -1.34 3.97
CA PRO A 19 35.12 -2.21 2.81
C PRO A 19 34.98 -1.53 1.44
N ASN A 20 34.35 -0.36 1.34
CA ASN A 20 34.19 0.40 0.09
C ASN A 20 34.39 1.91 0.25
N ASP A 21 35.25 2.34 1.18
CA ASP A 21 35.49 3.77 1.39
C ASP A 21 36.43 4.37 0.32
N VAL A 22 35.90 4.60 -0.88
CA VAL A 22 36.61 5.25 -1.98
C VAL A 22 36.50 6.77 -1.83
N ARG A 23 37.03 7.33 -0.72
CA ARG A 23 37.11 8.79 -0.59
C ARG A 23 38.00 9.32 -1.71
N PRO A 24 37.58 10.33 -2.48
CA PRO A 24 38.45 10.93 -3.49
C PRO A 24 39.66 11.50 -2.77
N GLY A 25 40.79 10.79 -2.88
CA GLY A 25 42.04 11.18 -2.23
C GLY A 25 42.50 12.54 -2.72
N LEU A 26 43.05 13.36 -1.82
CA LEU A 26 43.72 14.59 -2.20
C LEU A 26 44.85 14.25 -3.19
N LEU A 27 44.95 14.98 -4.31
CA LEU A 27 46.03 14.78 -5.27
C LEU A 27 47.32 15.37 -4.69
N TYR A 28 48.16 14.54 -4.07
CA TYR A 28 49.38 15.00 -3.37
C TYR A 28 50.55 15.25 -4.33
N HIS A 29 50.67 14.46 -5.41
CA HIS A 29 51.79 14.57 -6.34
C HIS A 29 51.52 15.56 -7.47
N ALA A 30 52.52 16.39 -7.82
CA ALA A 30 52.42 17.36 -8.92
C ALA A 30 52.05 16.70 -10.27
N GLY A 31 52.54 15.49 -10.54
CA GLY A 31 52.18 14.71 -11.73
C GLY A 31 50.70 14.29 -11.76
N GLN A 32 50.13 13.93 -10.59
CA GLN A 32 48.71 13.58 -10.47
C GLN A 32 47.80 14.80 -10.65
N LYS A 33 48.17 15.95 -10.06
CA LYS A 33 47.47 17.22 -10.28
C LYS A 33 47.44 17.62 -11.75
N ARG A 34 48.59 17.54 -12.44
CA ARG A 34 48.69 17.81 -13.88
C ARG A 34 47.84 16.87 -14.72
N LYS A 35 47.84 15.57 -14.42
CA LYS A 35 47.02 14.57 -15.12
C LYS A 35 45.52 14.86 -14.95
N HIS A 36 45.09 15.20 -13.74
CA HIS A 36 43.70 15.58 -13.46
C HIS A 36 43.29 16.86 -14.19
N GLU A 37 44.15 17.88 -14.22
CA GLU A 37 43.90 19.12 -14.94
C GLU A 37 43.80 18.90 -16.46
N LEU A 38 44.67 18.07 -17.04
CA LEU A 38 44.59 17.66 -18.43
C LEU A 38 43.29 16.91 -18.75
N LEU A 39 42.86 15.98 -17.88
CA LEU A 39 41.59 15.27 -18.03
C LEU A 39 40.40 16.25 -18.00
N LYS A 40 40.39 17.17 -17.03
CA LYS A 40 39.36 18.21 -16.91
C LYS A 40 39.32 19.11 -18.16
N GLN A 41 40.48 19.41 -18.74
CA GLN A 41 40.56 20.20 -19.97
C GLN A 41 40.07 19.43 -21.19
N GLN A 42 40.48 18.16 -21.34
CA GLN A 42 39.96 17.27 -22.39
C GLN A 42 38.44 17.09 -22.30
N GLU A 43 37.88 16.98 -21.09
CA GLU A 43 36.43 16.92 -20.90
C GLU A 43 35.74 18.20 -21.38
N LYS A 44 36.28 19.37 -21.05
CA LYS A 44 35.77 20.66 -21.55
C LYS A 44 35.82 20.73 -23.07
N ASP A 45 36.96 20.38 -23.66
CA ASP A 45 37.14 20.40 -25.12
C ASP A 45 36.20 19.41 -25.82
N ASN A 46 35.99 18.22 -25.24
CA ASN A 46 35.02 17.25 -25.71
C ASN A 46 33.58 17.78 -25.64
N VAL A 47 33.21 18.48 -24.57
CA VAL A 47 31.90 19.13 -24.44
C VAL A 47 31.73 20.24 -25.48
N GLU A 48 32.74 21.08 -25.70
CA GLU A 48 32.70 22.12 -26.73
C GLU A 48 32.61 21.56 -28.15
N ASN A 49 33.37 20.50 -28.44
CA ASN A 49 33.32 19.81 -29.73
C ASN A 49 31.95 19.16 -29.98
N ARG A 50 31.32 18.58 -28.94
CA ARG A 50 29.94 18.08 -29.02
C ARG A 50 28.92 19.19 -29.30
N LYS A 51 29.12 20.39 -28.74
CA LYS A 51 28.26 21.56 -29.00
C LYS A 51 28.43 22.10 -30.42
N LYS A 52 29.66 22.09 -30.96
CA LYS A 52 29.96 22.54 -32.33
C LYS A 52 29.45 21.55 -33.38
N ASN A 53 29.69 20.25 -33.15
CA ASN A 53 29.31 19.17 -34.06
C ASN A 53 28.00 18.50 -33.60
N LYS A 54 26.90 19.25 -33.66
CA LYS A 54 25.57 18.70 -33.37
C LYS A 54 25.17 17.67 -34.43
N SER A 55 24.50 16.60 -34.01
CA SER A 55 23.94 15.62 -34.96
C SER A 55 22.85 16.26 -35.81
N GLN A 56 22.69 15.83 -37.07
CA GLN A 56 21.59 16.27 -37.94
C GLN A 56 20.22 16.12 -37.27
N LYS A 57 20.03 15.04 -36.49
CA LYS A 57 18.78 14.81 -35.73
C LYS A 57 18.52 15.91 -34.69
N GLN A 58 19.55 16.36 -33.98
CA GLN A 58 19.43 17.43 -32.99
C GLN A 58 19.15 18.77 -33.67
N ILE A 59 19.78 19.03 -34.82
CA ILE A 59 19.55 20.26 -35.60
C ILE A 59 18.11 20.30 -36.12
N GLU A 60 17.59 19.18 -36.63
CA GLU A 60 16.20 19.07 -37.10
C GLU A 60 15.20 19.26 -35.95
N GLU A 61 15.47 18.67 -34.79
CA GLU A 61 14.64 18.81 -33.59
C GLU A 61 14.61 20.26 -33.09
N GLU A 62 15.78 20.90 -32.96
CA GLU A 62 15.88 22.33 -32.60
C GLU A 62 15.14 23.22 -33.60
N ARG A 63 15.28 22.97 -34.91
CA ARG A 63 14.58 23.73 -35.95
C ARG A 63 13.07 23.54 -35.89
N ARG A 64 12.62 22.32 -35.58
CA ARG A 64 11.20 21.98 -35.40
C ARG A 64 10.62 22.67 -34.18
N GLU A 65 11.31 22.62 -33.04
CA GLU A 65 10.91 23.31 -31.81
C GLU A 65 10.85 24.82 -32.00
N GLN A 66 11.84 25.40 -32.67
CA GLN A 66 11.82 26.81 -33.06
C GLN A 66 10.58 27.13 -33.91
N GLY A 67 10.31 26.33 -34.95
CA GLY A 67 9.13 26.51 -35.80
C GLY A 67 7.79 26.36 -35.07
N LEU A 68 7.70 25.44 -34.11
CA LEU A 68 6.50 25.25 -33.28
C LEU A 68 6.30 26.39 -32.27
N ASN A 69 7.40 26.94 -31.73
CA ASN A 69 7.36 28.02 -30.75
C ASN A 69 7.15 29.40 -31.39
N THR A 70 7.55 29.58 -32.66
CA THR A 70 7.33 30.84 -33.38
C THR A 70 5.93 30.93 -33.95
N ALA A 71 5.13 31.88 -33.46
CA ALA A 71 3.85 32.21 -34.06
C ALA A 71 4.02 32.73 -35.50
N ILE A 72 3.04 32.46 -36.37
CA ILE A 72 3.05 32.96 -37.74
C ILE A 72 2.95 34.49 -37.72
N GLY A 73 3.94 35.18 -38.30
CA GLY A 73 3.96 36.64 -38.38
C GLY A 73 2.89 37.23 -39.31
N ALA A 74 2.57 38.51 -39.12
CA ALA A 74 1.56 39.24 -39.91
C ALA A 74 1.94 39.41 -41.40
N ASP A 75 3.23 39.25 -41.72
CA ASP A 75 3.74 39.29 -43.09
C ASP A 75 3.41 38.01 -43.88
N ASN A 76 2.99 36.93 -43.20
CA ASN A 76 2.58 35.71 -43.87
C ASN A 76 1.25 35.93 -44.61
N LYS A 77 1.24 35.68 -45.91
CA LYS A 77 0.05 35.77 -46.78
C LYS A 77 -1.15 35.00 -46.22
N GLY A 78 -0.92 33.85 -45.58
CA GLY A 78 -1.97 33.06 -44.94
C GLY A 78 -2.61 33.76 -43.75
N PHE A 79 -1.81 34.43 -42.91
CA PHE A 79 -2.32 35.23 -41.81
C PHE A 79 -3.12 36.44 -42.31
N GLN A 80 -2.62 37.11 -43.35
CA GLN A 80 -3.33 38.23 -43.99
C GLN A 80 -4.67 37.80 -44.58
N MET A 81 -4.73 36.60 -45.17
CA MET A 81 -5.98 36.03 -45.69
C MET A 81 -6.96 35.72 -44.55
N LEU A 82 -6.50 35.07 -43.47
CA LEU A 82 -7.31 34.80 -42.28
C LEU A 82 -7.88 36.09 -41.68
N GLN A 83 -7.06 37.13 -41.54
CA GLN A 83 -7.48 38.43 -41.02
C GLN A 83 -8.56 39.07 -41.90
N ARG A 84 -8.42 38.98 -43.24
CA ARG A 84 -9.45 39.45 -44.18
C ARG A 84 -10.76 38.66 -44.12
N MET A 85 -10.70 37.37 -43.76
CA MET A 85 -11.88 36.53 -43.52
C MET A 85 -12.52 36.76 -42.14
N GLY A 86 -12.03 37.73 -41.35
CA GLY A 86 -12.61 38.11 -40.06
C GLY A 86 -11.97 37.45 -38.85
N PHE A 87 -10.84 36.74 -39.01
CA PHE A 87 -10.05 36.24 -37.88
C PHE A 87 -9.43 37.41 -37.10
N LYS A 88 -9.64 37.44 -35.78
CA LYS A 88 -8.97 38.38 -34.86
C LYS A 88 -7.96 37.61 -34.02
N PRO A 89 -6.70 38.07 -33.90
CA PRO A 89 -5.70 37.40 -33.09
C PRO A 89 -6.21 37.22 -31.65
N GLY A 90 -6.11 36.00 -31.12
CA GLY A 90 -6.62 35.63 -29.79
C GLY A 90 -8.07 35.12 -29.76
N THR A 91 -8.79 35.13 -30.89
CA THR A 91 -10.11 34.50 -31.02
C THR A 91 -10.01 33.13 -31.65
N SER A 92 -10.83 32.19 -31.17
CA SER A 92 -10.95 30.87 -31.79
C SER A 92 -11.83 30.93 -33.03
N ILE A 93 -11.53 30.10 -34.02
CA ILE A 93 -12.31 29.98 -35.26
C ILE A 93 -13.53 29.08 -34.99
N GLY A 94 -14.70 29.46 -35.51
CA GLY A 94 -15.95 28.70 -35.38
C GLY A 94 -17.12 29.52 -34.87
N LEU A 95 -18.34 28.99 -35.04
CA LEU A 95 -19.57 29.63 -34.54
C LEU A 95 -19.61 29.54 -33.01
N ARG A 96 -19.77 30.69 -32.34
CA ARG A 96 -20.09 30.74 -30.92
C ARG A 96 -21.58 30.42 -30.78
N SER A 97 -21.92 29.14 -30.70
CA SER A 97 -23.32 28.72 -30.54
C SER A 97 -23.87 29.29 -29.23
N ARG A 98 -24.96 30.06 -29.32
CA ARG A 98 -25.67 30.61 -28.18
C ARG A 98 -26.63 29.60 -27.53
N GLU A 99 -26.81 28.43 -28.16
CA GLU A 99 -27.82 27.41 -27.81
C GLU A 99 -27.23 26.05 -27.41
N SER A 100 -25.90 25.88 -27.38
CA SER A 100 -25.29 24.62 -26.95
C SER A 100 -24.65 24.78 -25.57
N THR A 101 -25.27 24.16 -24.57
CA THR A 101 -24.86 24.01 -23.17
C THR A 101 -23.58 23.19 -22.98
N SER A 102 -22.74 23.06 -24.01
CA SER A 102 -21.44 22.41 -23.95
C SER A 102 -20.36 23.49 -24.03
N THR A 103 -19.74 23.75 -22.89
CA THR A 103 -18.53 24.55 -22.71
C THR A 103 -17.34 23.88 -23.43
N SER A 104 -17.33 23.87 -24.75
CA SER A 104 -16.14 23.50 -25.52
C SER A 104 -15.61 24.74 -26.23
N SER A 105 -14.98 25.60 -25.43
CA SER A 105 -14.10 26.67 -25.89
C SER A 105 -13.25 26.15 -27.05
N SER A 106 -13.53 26.58 -28.28
CA SER A 106 -12.82 26.10 -29.45
C SER A 106 -11.31 26.33 -29.29
N ILE A 107 -10.52 25.35 -29.70
CA ILE A 107 -9.09 25.29 -29.41
C ILE A 107 -8.40 26.52 -30.02
N LYS A 108 -7.60 27.23 -29.20
CA LYS A 108 -6.85 28.43 -29.60
C LYS A 108 -5.42 28.12 -30.04
N GLU A 109 -4.89 26.97 -29.61
CA GLU A 109 -3.51 26.55 -29.83
C GLU A 109 -3.47 25.26 -30.66
N PRO A 110 -2.48 25.06 -31.54
CA PRO A 110 -2.41 23.84 -32.34
C PRO A 110 -2.28 22.59 -31.45
N VAL A 111 -2.88 21.48 -31.87
CA VAL A 111 -2.77 20.20 -31.15
C VAL A 111 -1.30 19.76 -31.13
N PRO A 112 -0.73 19.43 -29.95
CA PRO A 112 0.67 19.05 -29.85
C PRO A 112 0.94 17.72 -30.55
N ILE A 113 2.04 17.67 -31.31
CA ILE A 113 2.47 16.48 -32.04
C ILE A 113 3.49 15.71 -31.21
N VAL A 114 3.15 14.47 -30.82
CA VAL A 114 4.07 13.56 -30.13
C VAL A 114 4.81 12.72 -31.15
N ILE A 115 6.06 13.11 -31.48
CA ILE A 115 6.93 12.31 -32.34
C ILE A 115 7.57 11.20 -31.51
N LYS A 116 7.31 9.94 -31.89
CA LYS A 116 7.99 8.80 -31.30
C LYS A 116 9.36 8.61 -31.95
N SER A 117 10.40 8.88 -31.18
CA SER A 117 11.80 8.67 -31.58
C SER A 117 12.30 7.24 -31.30
N ASP A 118 11.53 6.45 -30.56
CA ASP A 118 11.83 5.07 -30.20
C ASP A 118 11.24 4.06 -31.20
N ARG A 119 11.95 2.96 -31.46
CA ARG A 119 11.44 1.80 -32.23
C ARG A 119 10.62 0.82 -31.39
N LYS A 120 10.17 1.25 -30.22
CA LYS A 120 9.43 0.43 -29.24
C LYS A 120 7.96 0.30 -29.63
N GLY A 121 7.35 -0.79 -29.18
CA GLY A 121 5.92 -1.06 -29.46
C GLY A 121 5.02 0.03 -28.89
N LEU A 122 3.90 0.30 -29.58
CA LEU A 122 2.81 1.12 -29.02
C LEU A 122 2.28 0.42 -27.75
N GLY A 123 2.42 1.07 -26.58
CA GLY A 123 2.00 0.51 -25.28
C GLY A 123 3.12 -0.12 -24.43
N GLU A 124 4.40 -0.06 -24.85
CA GLU A 124 5.50 -0.63 -24.05
C GLU A 124 5.84 0.20 -22.81
N LYS A 125 5.64 1.54 -22.86
CA LYS A 125 5.93 2.44 -21.74
C LYS A 125 4.99 2.20 -20.56
N THR A 126 3.70 2.03 -20.81
CA THR A 126 2.69 1.76 -19.76
C THR A 126 2.98 0.44 -19.06
N LYS A 127 3.26 -0.65 -19.80
CA LYS A 127 3.64 -1.94 -19.21
C LYS A 127 4.92 -1.87 -18.38
N LYS A 128 5.91 -1.07 -18.80
CA LYS A 128 7.17 -0.89 -18.04
C LYS A 128 6.96 -0.09 -16.76
N GLU A 129 6.09 0.91 -16.79
CA GLU A 129 5.73 1.68 -15.60
C GLU A 129 4.90 0.82 -14.62
N GLU A 130 3.92 0.07 -15.12
CA GLU A 130 3.13 -0.88 -14.32
C GLU A 130 4.01 -1.96 -13.66
N THR A 131 4.95 -2.53 -14.42
CA THR A 131 5.88 -3.53 -13.87
C THR A 131 6.82 -2.95 -12.83
N ARG A 132 7.32 -1.73 -13.03
CA ARG A 132 8.13 -1.01 -12.02
C ARG A 132 7.33 -0.69 -10.76
N ALA A 133 6.11 -0.18 -10.91
CA ALA A 133 5.22 0.11 -9.80
C ALA A 133 4.93 -1.16 -8.97
N LYS A 134 4.64 -2.29 -9.64
CA LYS A 134 4.49 -3.58 -8.96
C LYS A 134 5.75 -3.96 -8.19
N ILE A 135 6.94 -3.85 -8.78
CA ILE A 135 8.19 -4.18 -8.09
C ILE A 135 8.41 -3.28 -6.86
N GLU A 136 8.12 -1.99 -6.96
CA GLU A 136 8.21 -1.05 -5.84
C GLU A 136 7.21 -1.37 -4.73
N GLU A 137 5.96 -1.69 -5.08
CA GLU A 137 4.93 -2.11 -4.12
C GLU A 137 5.35 -3.38 -3.37
N TRP A 138 5.86 -4.39 -4.10
CA TRP A 138 6.36 -5.63 -3.50
C TRP A 138 7.54 -5.40 -2.56
N LYS A 139 8.45 -4.47 -2.90
CA LYS A 139 9.55 -4.09 -2.02
C LYS A 139 9.06 -3.39 -0.76
N GLN A 140 8.15 -2.43 -0.89
CA GLN A 140 7.56 -1.74 0.26
C GLN A 140 6.82 -2.70 1.19
N ARG A 141 6.04 -3.64 0.64
CA ARG A 141 5.36 -4.67 1.44
C ARG A 141 6.34 -5.56 2.19
N ARG A 142 7.43 -5.99 1.53
CA ARG A 142 8.50 -6.77 2.17
C ARG A 142 9.22 -5.98 3.27
N GLU A 143 9.47 -4.71 3.04
CA GLU A 143 10.12 -3.82 4.01
C GLU A 143 9.24 -3.59 5.24
N GLN A 144 7.93 -3.40 5.03
CA GLN A 144 6.94 -3.36 6.11
C GLN A 144 6.93 -4.66 6.92
N LEU A 145 6.86 -5.82 6.25
CA LEU A 145 6.93 -7.14 6.90
C LEU A 145 8.24 -7.39 7.67
N ALA A 146 9.34 -6.75 7.25
CA ALA A 146 10.65 -6.84 7.88
C ALA A 146 10.80 -5.88 9.09
N ASP A 147 9.88 -4.94 9.30
CA ASP A 147 9.89 -4.03 10.45
C ASP A 147 9.63 -4.83 11.75
N PRO A 148 10.56 -4.83 12.72
CA PRO A 148 10.39 -5.51 14.01
C PRO A 148 9.13 -5.10 14.78
N ASN A 149 8.65 -3.86 14.61
CA ASN A 149 7.44 -3.39 15.30
C ASN A 149 6.17 -4.04 14.72
N GLN A 150 6.11 -4.21 13.40
CA GLN A 150 4.98 -4.90 12.75
C GLN A 150 4.93 -6.38 13.12
N TYR A 151 6.10 -7.02 13.24
CA TYR A 151 6.16 -8.39 13.75
C TYR A 151 5.59 -8.48 15.17
N ARG A 152 6.02 -7.59 16.08
CA ARG A 152 5.49 -7.56 17.45
C ARG A 152 3.99 -7.30 17.51
N ASN A 153 3.47 -6.41 16.68
CA ASN A 153 2.04 -6.12 16.64
C ASN A 153 1.23 -7.34 16.17
N ARG A 154 1.68 -8.04 15.12
CA ARG A 154 1.02 -9.29 14.66
C ARG A 154 0.96 -10.35 15.76
N ILE A 155 2.07 -10.56 16.47
CA ILE A 155 2.09 -11.52 17.59
C ILE A 155 1.12 -11.10 18.70
N ARG A 156 1.00 -9.80 19.01
CA ARG A 156 0.01 -9.31 19.99
C ARG A 156 -1.41 -9.54 19.50
N GLU A 157 -1.71 -9.22 18.24
CA GLU A 157 -3.02 -9.44 17.63
C GLU A 157 -3.39 -10.92 17.66
N ASP A 158 -2.48 -11.81 17.29
CA ASP A 158 -2.70 -13.26 17.32
C ASP A 158 -3.03 -13.77 18.74
N VAL A 159 -2.34 -13.25 19.75
CA VAL A 159 -2.61 -13.59 21.16
C VAL A 159 -3.99 -13.08 21.58
N ILE A 160 -4.33 -11.83 21.26
CA ILE A 160 -5.64 -11.24 21.57
C ILE A 160 -6.78 -12.03 20.91
N ILE A 161 -6.62 -12.40 19.63
CA ILE A 161 -7.62 -13.19 18.90
C ILE A 161 -7.77 -14.58 19.53
N LYS A 162 -6.68 -15.23 19.94
CA LYS A 162 -6.74 -16.52 20.64
C LYS A 162 -7.48 -16.40 21.97
N GLU A 163 -7.23 -15.36 22.75
CA GLU A 163 -7.93 -15.11 24.01
C GLU A 163 -9.43 -14.90 23.79
N ILE A 164 -9.81 -14.07 22.82
CA ILE A 164 -11.22 -13.84 22.44
C ILE A 164 -11.90 -15.17 22.06
N ASN A 165 -11.24 -16.00 21.27
CA ASN A 165 -11.80 -17.29 20.84
C ASN A 165 -11.96 -18.27 22.01
N ILE A 166 -11.03 -18.29 22.97
CA ILE A 166 -11.16 -19.11 24.18
C ILE A 166 -12.36 -18.65 25.01
N ASP A 167 -12.51 -17.34 25.20
CA ASP A 167 -13.61 -16.79 25.98
C ASP A 167 -14.95 -16.98 25.28
N LEU A 168 -14.98 -16.85 23.95
CA LEU A 168 -16.16 -17.10 23.14
C LEU A 168 -16.62 -18.55 23.29
N LYS A 169 -15.71 -19.52 23.19
CA LYS A 169 -16.03 -20.95 23.40
C LYS A 169 -16.58 -21.21 24.80
N ARG A 170 -16.02 -20.57 25.83
CA ARG A 170 -16.52 -20.66 27.21
C ARG A 170 -17.92 -20.07 27.34
N ALA A 171 -18.14 -18.88 26.78
CA ALA A 171 -19.43 -18.19 26.78
C ALA A 171 -20.51 -19.00 26.05
N GLN A 172 -20.20 -19.51 24.86
CA GLN A 172 -21.10 -20.37 24.07
C GLN A 172 -21.46 -21.65 24.84
N SER A 173 -20.48 -22.26 25.51
CA SER A 173 -20.72 -23.46 26.32
C SER A 173 -21.61 -23.16 27.52
N ALA A 174 -21.34 -22.07 28.25
CA ALA A 174 -22.17 -21.64 29.37
C ALA A 174 -23.60 -21.31 28.92
N CYS A 175 -23.75 -20.59 27.81
CA CYS A 175 -25.03 -20.28 27.17
C CYS A 175 -25.82 -21.55 26.86
N LYS A 176 -25.21 -22.54 26.20
CA LYS A 176 -25.85 -23.83 25.93
C LYS A 176 -26.32 -24.53 27.21
N THR A 177 -25.51 -24.54 28.26
CA THR A 177 -25.87 -25.18 29.53
C THR A 177 -27.01 -24.48 30.26
N LEU A 178 -27.00 -23.15 30.32
CA LEU A 178 -28.03 -22.35 31.00
C LEU A 178 -29.35 -22.34 30.22
N ASN A 179 -29.28 -22.31 28.89
CA ASN A 179 -30.45 -22.47 28.03
C ASN A 179 -31.11 -23.84 28.25
N ALA A 180 -30.32 -24.90 28.30
CA ALA A 180 -30.83 -26.25 28.55
C ALA A 180 -31.51 -26.37 29.93
N GLN A 181 -30.94 -25.74 30.97
CA GLN A 181 -31.54 -25.71 32.31
C GLN A 181 -32.89 -24.96 32.33
N ASN A 182 -33.02 -23.92 31.51
CA ASN A 182 -34.24 -23.10 31.42
C ASN A 182 -35.20 -23.56 30.30
N ASN A 183 -35.03 -24.76 29.76
CA ASN A 183 -35.85 -25.34 28.68
C ASN A 183 -35.89 -24.51 27.38
N VAL A 184 -34.84 -23.72 27.10
CA VAL A 184 -34.68 -23.03 25.81
C VAL A 184 -34.03 -23.99 24.82
N VAL A 185 -34.81 -24.39 23.82
CA VAL A 185 -34.44 -25.44 22.85
C VAL A 185 -33.68 -24.89 21.64
N GLU A 186 -33.88 -23.62 21.30
CA GLU A 186 -33.26 -22.97 20.14
C GLU A 186 -32.44 -21.75 20.56
N PRO A 187 -31.19 -21.61 20.09
CA PRO A 187 -30.38 -20.44 20.38
C PRO A 187 -30.90 -19.21 19.59
N PRO A 188 -30.74 -17.98 20.12
CA PRO A 188 -31.13 -16.75 19.42
C PRO A 188 -30.47 -16.62 18.03
N GLU A 189 -29.19 -16.98 17.94
CA GLU A 189 -28.46 -17.11 16.66
C GLU A 189 -27.64 -18.40 16.64
N ILE A 190 -27.36 -18.93 15.45
CA ILE A 190 -26.74 -20.24 15.25
C ILE A 190 -25.36 -20.34 15.94
N TRP A 191 -24.61 -19.25 15.99
CA TRP A 191 -23.27 -19.18 16.58
C TRP A 191 -23.28 -18.88 18.09
N PHE A 192 -24.43 -18.76 18.76
CA PHE A 192 -24.49 -18.62 20.22
C PHE A 192 -24.11 -19.91 20.94
N TRP A 193 -24.21 -21.06 20.26
CA TRP A 193 -23.78 -22.35 20.78
C TRP A 193 -22.54 -22.84 20.04
N PRO A 194 -21.71 -23.69 20.67
CA PRO A 194 -20.55 -24.25 20.00
C PRO A 194 -21.00 -25.03 18.76
N PRO A 195 -20.29 -24.91 17.62
CA PRO A 195 -20.63 -25.64 16.41
C PRO A 195 -20.61 -27.14 16.69
N VAL A 196 -21.66 -27.84 16.25
CA VAL A 196 -21.75 -29.29 16.39
C VAL A 196 -20.86 -29.92 15.32
N ILE A 197 -19.62 -30.24 15.69
CA ILE A 197 -18.71 -31.00 14.84
C ILE A 197 -19.27 -32.43 14.76
N LYS A 198 -19.83 -32.80 13.61
CA LYS A 198 -20.23 -34.18 13.33
C LYS A 198 -18.98 -34.97 13.00
N VAL A 199 -18.37 -35.58 14.02
CA VAL A 199 -17.34 -36.59 13.81
C VAL A 199 -18.02 -37.78 13.14
N LYS A 200 -17.69 -38.07 11.88
CA LYS A 200 -18.07 -39.33 11.24
C LYS A 200 -17.20 -40.41 11.87
N GLU A 201 -17.80 -41.35 12.58
CA GLU A 201 -17.13 -42.59 12.97
C GLU A 201 -16.96 -43.45 11.71
N ASP A 202 -15.77 -44.04 11.56
CA ASP A 202 -15.31 -45.01 10.54
C ASP A 202 -14.72 -44.42 9.24
N ASP A 203 -13.38 -44.25 9.20
CA ASP A 203 -12.45 -44.99 8.31
C ASP A 203 -11.01 -44.41 8.40
N GLU A 204 -10.02 -45.32 8.31
CA GLU A 204 -8.59 -45.17 8.60
C GLU A 204 -7.80 -44.29 7.60
N ASP A 205 -7.93 -42.96 7.63
CA ASP A 205 -6.98 -42.05 6.97
C ASP A 205 -6.75 -40.77 7.82
N GLU A 206 -5.90 -40.90 8.85
CA GLU A 206 -5.29 -39.76 9.56
C GLU A 206 -4.26 -39.09 8.63
N GLU A 207 -4.67 -38.09 7.84
CA GLU A 207 -3.80 -36.94 7.51
C GLU A 207 -4.42 -35.77 6.71
N ASP A 208 -5.72 -35.73 6.36
CA ASP A 208 -6.19 -34.63 5.48
C ASP A 208 -7.68 -34.20 5.61
N LEU A 209 -8.20 -33.98 6.82
CA LEU A 209 -9.60 -33.53 7.03
C LEU A 209 -9.74 -32.30 7.96
N GLU A 210 -8.92 -31.28 7.76
CA GLU A 210 -9.11 -29.97 8.42
C GLU A 210 -9.79 -28.91 7.53
N GLU A 211 -10.54 -29.27 6.48
CA GLU A 211 -11.04 -28.21 5.58
C GLU A 211 -12.34 -28.55 4.83
N GLU A 212 -13.38 -29.03 5.51
CA GLU A 212 -14.72 -28.98 4.91
C GLU A 212 -15.82 -28.54 5.91
N GLN A 213 -16.47 -27.43 5.54
CA GLN A 213 -17.79 -26.94 5.97
C GLN A 213 -17.83 -25.81 7.02
N ASN A 214 -17.60 -24.58 6.54
CA ASN A 214 -18.66 -23.57 6.56
C ASN A 214 -18.40 -22.51 5.48
N ASP A 215 -18.68 -22.91 4.23
CA ASP A 215 -18.72 -22.05 3.04
C ASP A 215 -20.13 -21.47 2.84
N SER A 216 -20.69 -20.87 3.90
CA SER A 216 -21.88 -20.03 3.79
C SER A 216 -21.43 -18.58 3.93
N ASP A 217 -21.47 -17.87 2.82
CA ASP A 217 -21.34 -16.41 2.64
C ASP A 217 -22.43 -15.61 3.39
N GLU A 218 -22.80 -16.01 4.61
CA GLU A 218 -23.69 -15.24 5.49
C GLU A 218 -22.82 -14.55 6.53
N ALA A 219 -22.63 -13.23 6.35
CA ALA A 219 -21.87 -12.29 7.18
C ALA A 219 -21.21 -12.92 8.43
N LYS A 220 -19.95 -13.36 8.30
CA LYS A 220 -19.13 -13.82 9.44
C LYS A 220 -18.96 -12.64 10.39
N VAL A 221 -19.83 -12.55 11.39
CA VAL A 221 -19.69 -11.61 12.52
C VAL A 221 -18.32 -11.87 13.16
N GLU A 222 -17.53 -10.81 13.38
CA GLU A 222 -16.18 -10.95 13.92
C GLU A 222 -16.22 -11.60 15.32
N PRO A 223 -15.29 -12.52 15.66
CA PRO A 223 -15.23 -13.17 16.98
C PRO A 223 -15.39 -12.25 18.21
N PRO A 224 -14.82 -11.03 18.26
CA PRO A 224 -15.06 -10.09 19.35
C PRO A 224 -16.53 -9.66 19.49
N GLU A 225 -17.22 -9.44 18.37
CA GLU A 225 -18.63 -9.04 18.37
C GLU A 225 -19.51 -10.20 18.83
N GLN A 226 -19.17 -11.42 18.39
CA GLN A 226 -19.83 -12.64 18.87
C GLN A 226 -19.70 -12.80 20.39
N LEU A 227 -18.49 -12.61 20.93
CA LEU A 227 -18.25 -12.71 22.37
C LEU A 227 -19.08 -11.66 23.14
N GLN A 228 -19.14 -10.42 22.63
CA GLN A 228 -19.90 -9.35 23.27
C GLN A 228 -21.41 -9.63 23.28
N ALA A 229 -21.95 -10.19 22.22
CA ALA A 229 -23.36 -10.53 22.13
C ALA A 229 -23.74 -11.69 23.07
N VAL A 230 -22.96 -12.77 23.11
CA VAL A 230 -23.21 -13.91 24.00
C VAL A 230 -23.08 -13.49 25.46
N THR A 231 -22.07 -12.69 25.81
CA THR A 231 -21.87 -12.21 27.19
C THR A 231 -22.99 -11.27 27.64
N ARG A 232 -23.47 -10.38 26.77
CA ARG A 232 -24.65 -9.55 27.05
C ARG A 232 -25.89 -10.40 27.31
N TYR A 233 -26.14 -11.40 26.47
CA TYR A 233 -27.28 -12.31 26.64
C TYR A 233 -27.22 -13.08 27.96
N LEU A 234 -26.04 -13.63 28.30
CA LEU A 234 -25.83 -14.33 29.58
C LEU A 234 -26.09 -13.44 30.79
N ARG A 235 -25.75 -12.14 30.70
CA ARG A 235 -25.96 -11.17 31.78
C ARG A 235 -27.40 -10.70 31.91
N SER A 236 -28.11 -10.49 30.81
CA SER A 236 -29.50 -10.03 30.84
C SER A 236 -30.48 -11.13 31.23
N GLU A 237 -30.28 -12.35 30.71
CA GLU A 237 -31.27 -13.43 30.84
C GLU A 237 -31.02 -14.31 32.06
N TYR A 238 -29.75 -14.55 32.39
CA TYR A 238 -29.34 -15.50 33.42
C TYR A 238 -28.55 -14.87 34.56
N PHE A 239 -28.34 -13.55 34.53
CA PHE A 239 -27.48 -12.81 35.45
C PHE A 239 -26.16 -13.55 35.67
N TYR A 240 -25.54 -14.04 34.59
CA TYR A 240 -24.33 -14.86 34.65
C TYR A 240 -23.13 -14.10 34.09
N CYS A 241 -22.00 -14.15 34.81
CA CYS A 241 -20.74 -13.62 34.33
C CYS A 241 -19.73 -14.75 34.05
N ILE A 242 -19.24 -14.82 32.80
CA ILE A 242 -18.27 -15.83 32.38
C ILE A 242 -16.89 -15.66 33.06
N TRP A 243 -16.56 -14.45 33.51
CA TRP A 243 -15.27 -14.14 34.12
C TRP A 243 -15.27 -14.37 35.63
N CYS A 244 -16.36 -14.04 36.33
CA CYS A 244 -16.54 -14.41 37.74
C CYS A 244 -16.86 -15.90 37.91
N GLY A 245 -17.49 -16.52 36.92
CA GLY A 245 -17.93 -17.92 36.98
C GLY A 245 -19.13 -18.15 37.89
N THR A 246 -19.93 -17.11 38.16
CA THR A 246 -21.07 -17.15 39.09
C THR A 246 -22.34 -16.57 38.48
N ASN A 247 -23.48 -17.09 38.91
CA ASN A 247 -24.80 -16.51 38.67
C ASN A 247 -25.13 -15.58 39.84
N TYR A 248 -25.80 -14.46 39.54
CA TYR A 248 -26.27 -13.49 40.52
C TYR A 248 -27.79 -13.56 40.65
N ASP A 249 -28.33 -13.05 41.76
CA ASP A 249 -29.76 -13.19 42.04
C ASP A 249 -30.61 -12.20 41.21
N ASN A 250 -30.11 -10.98 40.97
CA ASN A 250 -30.82 -9.93 40.24
C ASN A 250 -29.84 -9.00 39.51
N GLU A 251 -30.35 -8.15 38.62
CA GLU A 251 -29.57 -7.15 37.86
C GLU A 251 -28.78 -6.20 38.77
N GLU A 252 -29.39 -5.72 39.86
CA GLU A 252 -28.71 -4.83 40.81
C GLU A 252 -27.54 -5.52 41.53
N ASP A 253 -27.64 -6.82 41.82
CA ASP A 253 -26.55 -7.57 42.44
C ASP A 253 -25.41 -7.81 41.42
N LEU A 254 -25.78 -8.11 40.17
CA LEU A 254 -24.81 -8.23 39.08
C LEU A 254 -24.02 -6.93 38.85
N GLU A 255 -24.65 -5.76 38.89
CA GLU A 255 -23.97 -4.47 38.70
C GLU A 255 -23.08 -4.08 39.88
N ASN A 256 -23.49 -4.39 41.10
CA ASN A 256 -22.73 -4.02 42.31
C ASN A 256 -21.58 -5.00 42.61
N SER A 257 -21.77 -6.29 42.27
CA SER A 257 -20.83 -7.36 42.64
C SER A 257 -19.87 -7.73 41.49
N CYS A 258 -20.24 -7.51 40.22
CA CYS A 258 -19.41 -7.84 39.06
C CYS A 258 -18.56 -6.65 38.60
N PRO A 259 -17.23 -6.80 38.43
CA PRO A 259 -16.34 -5.71 37.99
C PRO A 259 -16.66 -5.11 36.61
N GLY A 260 -17.32 -5.86 35.71
CA GLY A 260 -17.73 -5.35 34.41
C GLY A 260 -18.26 -6.42 33.44
N ASN A 261 -18.21 -6.14 32.14
CA ASN A 261 -18.64 -7.06 31.07
C ASN A 261 -17.52 -7.34 30.04
N SER A 262 -16.27 -7.13 30.44
CA SER A 262 -15.11 -7.49 29.64
C SER A 262 -14.07 -8.20 30.50
N ARG A 263 -13.19 -8.94 29.82
CA ARG A 263 -12.06 -9.61 30.49
C ARG A 263 -11.11 -8.64 31.18
N GLN A 264 -10.94 -7.44 30.64
CA GLN A 264 -9.99 -6.46 31.17
C GLN A 264 -10.44 -5.87 32.51
N GLU A 265 -11.73 -5.95 32.81
CA GLU A 265 -12.32 -5.47 34.05
C GLU A 265 -12.21 -6.49 35.19
N HIS A 266 -11.86 -7.75 34.90
CA HIS A 266 -11.77 -8.87 35.86
C HIS A 266 -10.33 -9.37 36.01
#